data_AF-A0A2J6IYZ1-F1
#
_entry.id   AF-A0A2J6IYZ1-F1
#
_cell.length_a   1.000
_cell.length_b   1.000
_cell.length_c   1.000
_cell.angle_alpha   90.00
_cell.angle_beta   90.00
_cell.angle_gamma   90.00
#
_symmetry.space_group_name_H-M   'P 1'
#
loop_
_entity.id
_entity.type
_entity.pdbx_description
1 polymer ?
#
loop_
_entity_poly.entity_id
_entity_poly.type
_entity_poly.pdbx_seq_one_letter_code
_entity_poly.pdbx_strand_id
1 'polypeptide(L)'
;MKKYGCSLFSGGFEWNGKILKPYGKSNNDGWEFNGSYLKPYGQSVSKGFEWNGKVLKPHGRSTFSGYDCSGSVIKPYGKANEKGWEVRNNRCQPFGKSINEGWELQGEMPLPLIALIVFDLA
;
A
#
# COMPACT_ATOMS: atom_id res chain seq x y z
N MET A 1 16.24 8.41 -2.14
CA MET A 1 15.54 7.94 -3.35
C MET A 1 16.13 6.60 -3.76
N LYS A 2 15.36 5.51 -3.75
CA LYS A 2 15.71 4.33 -4.54
C LYS A 2 14.47 3.88 -5.33
N LYS A 3 14.55 4.13 -6.64
CA LYS A 3 13.76 3.57 -7.72
C LYS A 3 14.61 2.49 -8.41
N TYR A 4 13.90 1.59 -9.11
CA TYR A 4 14.35 0.56 -10.05
C TYR A 4 14.65 -0.83 -9.45
N GLY A 5 13.84 -1.83 -9.85
CA GLY A 5 14.14 -3.26 -9.74
C GLY A 5 13.96 -3.93 -8.38
N CYS A 6 13.49 -3.21 -7.36
CA CYS A 6 13.26 -3.80 -6.05
C CYS A 6 11.89 -4.49 -6.02
N SER A 7 11.87 -5.77 -5.62
CA SER A 7 10.62 -6.33 -5.15
C SER A 7 10.21 -5.62 -3.87
N LEU A 8 8.91 -5.50 -3.62
CA LEU A 8 8.39 -4.94 -2.37
C LEU A 8 8.94 -5.66 -1.14
N PHE A 9 9.46 -6.88 -1.31
CA PHE A 9 10.05 -7.73 -0.28
C PHE A 9 11.60 -7.70 -0.23
N SER A 10 12.29 -7.40 -1.34
CA SER A 10 13.75 -7.55 -1.46
C SER A 10 14.53 -6.24 -1.40
N GLY A 11 13.92 -5.14 -0.92
CA GLY A 11 14.65 -3.88 -0.78
C GLY A 11 13.90 -2.70 -0.18
N GLY A 12 12.64 -2.85 0.23
CA GLY A 12 11.83 -1.75 0.77
C GLY A 12 11.00 -2.14 1.98
N PHE A 13 10.14 -3.16 1.84
CA PHE A 13 9.22 -3.59 2.89
C PHE A 13 9.25 -5.12 3.03
N GLU A 14 8.56 -5.65 4.04
CA GLU A 14 8.30 -7.07 4.23
C GLU A 14 6.90 -7.25 4.81
N TRP A 15 6.17 -8.22 4.30
CA TRP A 15 4.82 -8.57 4.74
C TRP A 15 4.80 -10.02 5.22
N ASN A 16 4.40 -10.25 6.47
CA ASN A 16 4.38 -11.59 7.07
C ASN A 16 2.99 -12.21 7.19
N GLY A 17 1.99 -11.67 6.49
CA GLY A 17 0.59 -12.08 6.61
C GLY A 17 -0.20 -11.33 7.69
N LYS A 18 0.47 -10.51 8.52
CA LYS A 18 -0.20 -9.68 9.54
C LYS A 18 0.37 -8.27 9.66
N ILE A 19 1.69 -8.12 9.52
CA ILE A 19 2.43 -6.87 9.68
C ILE A 19 3.21 -6.57 8.40
N LEU A 20 3.05 -5.36 7.89
CA LEU A 20 3.87 -4.76 6.84
C LEU A 20 4.85 -3.81 7.50
N LYS A 21 6.15 -3.96 7.27
CA LYS A 21 7.16 -3.04 7.82
C LYS A 21 8.30 -2.82 6.84
N PRO A 22 9.08 -1.74 6.98
CA PRO A 22 10.29 -1.61 6.18
C PRO A 22 11.26 -2.76 6.46
N TYR A 23 11.94 -3.26 5.43
CA TYR A 23 12.83 -4.42 5.56
C TYR A 23 13.91 -4.17 6.63
N GLY A 24 14.07 -5.13 7.55
CA GLY A 24 15.08 -5.04 8.62
C GLY A 24 14.74 -4.04 9.72
N LYS A 25 13.55 -3.43 9.70
CA LYS A 25 13.04 -2.59 10.80
C LYS A 25 12.21 -3.40 11.80
N SER A 26 11.92 -2.79 12.94
CA SER A 26 11.12 -3.44 13.98
C SER A 26 9.65 -3.45 13.57
N ASN A 27 8.83 -4.31 14.18
CA ASN A 27 7.38 -4.29 13.95
C ASN A 27 6.74 -2.97 14.37
N ASN A 28 7.33 -2.24 15.31
CA ASN A 28 6.83 -0.94 15.78
C ASN A 28 6.89 0.13 14.69
N ASP A 29 7.72 -0.08 13.65
CA ASP A 29 7.83 0.79 12.48
C ASP A 29 6.86 0.38 11.36
N GLY A 30 5.98 -0.59 11.63
CA GLY A 30 5.11 -1.20 10.64
C GLY A 30 3.62 -0.89 10.82
N TRP A 31 2.84 -1.52 9.95
CA TRP A 31 1.38 -1.45 9.88
C TRP A 31 0.78 -2.83 10.02
N GLU A 32 -0.26 -2.94 10.83
CA GLU A 32 -1.05 -4.15 11.02
C GLU A 32 -2.25 -4.13 10.09
N PHE A 33 -2.50 -5.26 9.41
CA PHE A 33 -3.69 -5.46 8.59
C PHE A 33 -4.41 -6.75 8.98
N ASN A 34 -5.71 -6.64 9.23
CA ASN A 34 -6.56 -7.76 9.65
C ASN A 34 -7.64 -8.15 8.62
N GLY A 35 -7.52 -7.65 7.38
CA GLY A 35 -8.52 -7.86 6.33
C GLY A 35 -9.59 -6.77 6.24
N SER A 36 -9.81 -5.98 7.30
CA SER A 36 -10.82 -4.89 7.32
C SER A 36 -10.25 -3.55 7.78
N TYR A 37 -9.20 -3.57 8.58
CA TYR A 37 -8.55 -2.37 9.11
C TYR A 37 -7.05 -2.46 8.92
N LEU A 38 -6.48 -1.30 8.66
CA LEU A 38 -5.06 -1.11 8.43
C LEU A 38 -4.60 0.03 9.34
N LYS A 39 -3.72 -0.24 10.30
CA LYS A 39 -3.33 0.74 11.33
C LYS A 39 -1.84 0.64 11.65
N PRO A 40 -1.19 1.71 12.12
CA PRO A 40 0.19 1.61 12.61
C PRO A 40 0.26 0.60 13.77
N TYR A 41 1.35 -0.16 13.83
CA TYR A 41 1.52 -1.23 14.81
C TYR A 41 1.37 -0.69 16.24
N GLY A 42 0.59 -1.40 17.06
CA GLY A 42 0.34 -1.01 18.46
C GLY A 42 -0.50 0.27 18.63
N GLN A 43 -0.90 0.94 17.55
CA GLN A 43 -1.74 2.13 17.60
C GLN A 43 -3.23 1.82 17.46
N SER A 44 -4.08 2.79 17.79
CA SER A 44 -5.52 2.71 17.60
C SER A 44 -5.92 2.82 16.11
N VAL A 45 -7.02 2.17 15.72
CA VAL A 45 -7.59 2.24 14.37
C VAL A 45 -7.96 3.65 13.93
N SER A 46 -8.18 4.59 14.86
CA SER A 46 -8.48 6.00 14.56
C SER A 46 -7.34 6.76 13.87
N LYS A 47 -6.15 6.15 13.80
CA LYS A 47 -4.97 6.65 13.10
C LYS A 47 -4.70 5.89 11.79
N GLY A 48 -5.61 5.03 11.38
CA GLY A 48 -5.43 4.16 10.22
C GLY A 48 -6.53 4.32 9.17
N PHE A 49 -6.81 3.22 8.50
CA PHE A 49 -7.76 3.10 7.42
C PHE A 49 -8.69 1.90 7.64
N GLU A 50 -9.85 1.98 7.03
CA GLU A 50 -10.80 0.89 6.88
C GLU A 50 -10.82 0.47 5.40
N TRP A 51 -10.86 -0.84 5.18
CA TRP A 51 -10.84 -1.49 3.88
C TRP A 51 -12.14 -2.24 3.66
N ASN A 52 -12.82 -1.94 2.55
CA ASN A 52 -14.10 -2.57 2.20
C ASN A 52 -14.02 -3.51 0.99
N GLY A 53 -12.81 -3.94 0.59
CA GLY A 53 -12.58 -4.74 -0.61
C GLY A 53 -12.36 -3.93 -1.89
N LYS A 54 -12.64 -2.62 -1.89
CA LYS A 54 -12.43 -1.74 -3.04
C LYS A 54 -11.83 -0.39 -2.69
N VAL A 55 -12.10 0.13 -1.50
CA VAL A 55 -11.71 1.47 -1.07
C VAL A 55 -11.02 1.36 0.28
N LEU A 56 -9.87 2.03 0.36
CA LEU A 56 -9.13 2.28 1.59
C LEU A 56 -9.49 3.68 2.07
N LYS A 57 -10.41 3.78 3.03
CA LYS A 57 -10.88 5.06 3.57
C LYS A 57 -10.18 5.36 4.90
N PRO A 58 -9.83 6.62 5.20
CA PRO A 58 -9.32 6.99 6.52
C PRO A 58 -10.37 6.63 7.57
N HIS A 59 -9.95 6.08 8.70
CA HIS A 59 -10.86 5.75 9.79
C HIS A 59 -10.84 6.85 10.86
N GLY A 60 -12.01 7.24 11.34
CA GLY A 60 -12.16 8.29 12.36
C GLY A 60 -11.67 9.67 11.91
N ARG A 61 -10.99 10.41 12.80
CA ARG A 61 -10.44 11.76 12.56
C ARG A 61 -9.02 11.71 11.97
N SER A 62 -8.78 10.78 11.06
CA SER A 62 -7.49 10.67 10.39
C SER A 62 -7.29 11.83 9.41
N THR A 63 -6.05 12.28 9.25
CA THR A 63 -5.66 13.32 8.27
C THR A 63 -5.33 12.74 6.91
N PHE A 64 -5.37 11.41 6.75
CA PHE A 64 -5.09 10.75 5.48
C PHE A 64 -6.19 11.03 4.45
N SER A 65 -5.84 10.93 3.17
CA SER A 65 -6.80 10.86 2.07
C SER A 65 -7.32 9.43 1.89
N GLY A 66 -8.49 9.27 1.27
CA GLY A 66 -8.97 7.95 0.85
C GLY A 66 -8.39 7.52 -0.50
N TYR A 67 -8.37 6.21 -0.75
CA TYR A 67 -7.85 5.61 -1.98
C TYR A 67 -8.84 4.59 -2.54
N ASP A 68 -9.10 4.68 -3.84
CA ASP A 68 -9.78 3.66 -4.61
C ASP A 68 -8.74 2.63 -5.04
N CYS A 69 -8.95 1.38 -4.64
CA CYS A 69 -8.08 0.24 -4.90
C CYS A 69 -8.91 -0.87 -5.57
N SER A 70 -9.57 -0.55 -6.67
CA SER A 70 -10.46 -1.46 -7.40
C SER A 70 -9.84 -1.98 -8.69
N GLY A 71 -10.08 -3.27 -8.98
CA GLY A 71 -9.53 -3.94 -10.16
C GLY A 71 -8.00 -3.97 -10.14
N SER A 72 -7.39 -3.48 -11.21
CA SER A 72 -5.93 -3.40 -11.37
C SER A 72 -5.38 -2.00 -11.11
N VAL A 73 -6.13 -1.07 -10.51
CA VAL A 73 -5.70 0.33 -10.33
C VAL A 73 -5.87 0.77 -8.88
N ILE A 74 -4.87 1.47 -8.36
CA ILE A 74 -4.88 2.09 -7.05
C ILE A 74 -4.66 3.60 -7.23
N LYS A 75 -5.57 4.43 -6.75
CA LYS A 75 -5.50 5.89 -6.93
C LYS A 75 -6.14 6.65 -5.77
N PRO A 76 -5.78 7.92 -5.55
CA PRO A 76 -6.50 8.74 -4.58
C PRO A 76 -7.98 8.86 -4.97
N TYR A 77 -8.85 8.83 -3.98
CA TYR A 77 -10.30 8.82 -4.19
C TYR A 77 -10.75 10.05 -4.98
N GLY A 78 -11.62 9.85 -5.97
CA GLY A 78 -12.12 10.92 -6.84
C GLY A 78 -11.07 11.52 -7.79
N LYS A 79 -9.89 10.91 -7.94
CA LYS A 79 -8.88 11.33 -8.91
C LYS A 79 -8.85 10.45 -10.16
N ALA A 80 -8.27 10.99 -11.23
CA ALA A 80 -8.03 10.27 -12.47
C ALA A 80 -6.97 9.17 -12.29
N ASN A 81 -7.01 8.14 -13.14
CA ASN A 81 -6.10 6.99 -13.06
C ASN A 81 -4.63 7.38 -13.21
N GLU A 82 -4.34 8.45 -13.96
CA GLU A 82 -2.99 9.02 -14.15
C GLU A 82 -2.33 9.50 -12.84
N LYS A 83 -3.12 9.70 -11.78
CA LYS A 83 -2.62 10.03 -10.44
C LYS A 83 -2.40 8.78 -9.57
N GLY A 84 -2.59 7.61 -10.15
CA GLY A 84 -2.53 6.33 -9.48
C GLY A 84 -1.44 5.41 -10.03
N TRP A 85 -1.59 4.16 -9.62
CA TRP A 85 -0.72 3.04 -9.90
C TRP A 85 -1.52 1.90 -10.50
N GLU A 86 -0.92 1.15 -11.39
CA GLU A 86 -1.48 -0.04 -12.00
C GLU A 86 -0.78 -1.29 -11.44
N VAL A 87 -1.58 -2.24 -10.97
CA VAL A 87 -1.16 -3.53 -10.42
C VAL A 87 -1.52 -4.64 -11.39
N ARG A 88 -0.51 -5.26 -12.01
CA ARG A 88 -0.68 -6.39 -12.94
C ARG A 88 0.51 -7.33 -12.88
N ASN A 89 0.27 -8.64 -13.05
CA ASN A 89 1.31 -9.67 -13.19
C ASN A 89 2.42 -9.56 -12.13
N ASN A 90 2.05 -9.50 -10.85
CA ASN A 90 2.99 -9.32 -9.73
C ASN A 90 3.87 -8.07 -9.85
N ARG A 91 3.34 -6.99 -10.40
CA ARG A 91 4.05 -5.70 -10.49
C ARG A 91 3.09 -4.56 -10.23
N CYS A 92 3.63 -3.46 -9.72
CA CYS A 92 2.91 -2.22 -9.46
C CYS A 92 3.70 -1.05 -10.03
N GLN A 93 3.16 -0.34 -11.00
CA GLN A 93 3.85 0.78 -11.67
C GLN A 93 2.96 2.03 -11.70
N PRO A 94 3.53 3.24 -11.78
CA PRO A 94 2.71 4.43 -11.97
C PRO A 94 1.91 4.33 -13.28
N PHE A 95 0.68 4.82 -13.28
CA PHE A 95 -0.20 4.69 -14.44
C PHE A 95 0.41 5.36 -15.68
N GLY A 96 0.41 4.65 -16.82
CA GLY A 96 0.98 5.14 -18.08
C GLY A 96 2.51 5.31 -18.08
N LYS A 97 3.22 4.80 -17.07
CA LYS A 97 4.70 4.84 -17.01
C LYS A 97 5.32 3.49 -17.38
N SER A 98 6.64 3.51 -17.57
CA SER A 98 7.39 2.28 -17.82
C SER A 98 7.40 1.38 -16.58
N ILE A 99 7.41 0.06 -16.80
CA ILE A 99 7.50 -0.94 -15.73
C ILE A 99 8.73 -0.77 -14.85
N ASN A 100 9.81 -0.21 -15.40
CA ASN A 100 11.04 0.05 -14.67
C ASN A 100 10.82 1.09 -13.56
N GLU A 101 9.82 1.97 -13.70
CA GLU A 101 9.48 2.97 -12.68
C GLU A 101 8.64 2.41 -11.52
N GLY A 102 8.25 1.14 -11.61
CA GLY A 102 7.43 0.44 -10.63
C GLY A 102 8.21 -0.44 -9.66
N TRP A 103 7.44 -1.30 -9.01
CA TRP A 103 7.84 -2.29 -8.01
C TRP A 103 7.43 -3.67 -8.48
N GLU A 104 8.23 -4.67 -8.16
CA GLU A 104 7.83 -6.07 -8.28
C GLU A 104 7.14 -6.51 -6.97
N LEU A 105 6.05 -7.25 -7.07
CA LEU A 105 5.31 -7.79 -5.93
C LEU A 105 5.75 -9.25 -5.75
N GLN A 106 6.11 -9.66 -4.54
CA GLN A 106 6.36 -11.07 -4.25
C GLN A 106 5.24 -11.62 -3.37
N GLY A 107 4.73 -12.80 -3.71
CA GLY A 107 3.60 -13.40 -2.99
C GLY A 107 2.28 -12.62 -3.11
N GLU A 108 1.30 -13.05 -2.33
CA GLU A 108 -0.05 -12.48 -2.34
C GLU A 108 -0.13 -11.32 -1.34
N MET A 109 0.08 -10.10 -1.82
CA MET A 109 -0.08 -8.91 -1.00
C MET A 109 -1.44 -8.23 -1.24
N PRO A 110 -2.23 -7.99 -0.17
CA PRO A 110 -3.45 -7.20 -0.25
C PRO A 110 -3.25 -5.82 -0.92
N LEU A 111 -4.14 -5.45 -1.84
CA LEU A 111 -4.20 -4.12 -2.46
C LEU A 111 -4.09 -2.94 -1.45
N PRO A 112 -4.75 -2.94 -0.28
CA PRO A 112 -4.62 -1.83 0.67
C PRO A 112 -3.19 -1.66 1.23
N LEU A 113 -2.39 -2.73 1.30
CA LEU A 113 -0.98 -2.65 1.69
C LEU A 113 -0.12 -2.08 0.56
N ILE A 114 -0.42 -2.42 -0.69
CA ILE A 114 0.26 -1.81 -1.85
C ILE A 114 -0.01 -0.30 -1.85
N ALA A 115 -1.26 0.11 -1.59
CA ALA A 115 -1.65 1.51 -1.51
C ALA A 115 -0.84 2.30 -0.47
N LEU A 116 -0.58 1.71 0.71
CA LEU A 116 0.26 2.37 1.71
C LEU A 116 1.65 2.72 1.17
N ILE A 117 2.29 1.74 0.52
CA ILE A 117 3.68 1.86 0.09
C ILE A 117 3.80 2.88 -1.05
N VAL A 118 2.95 2.76 -2.07
CA VAL A 118 3.10 3.57 -3.29
C VAL A 118 2.66 5.02 -3.12
N PHE A 119 1.93 5.33 -2.05
CA PHE A 119 1.55 6.69 -1.66
C PHE A 119 2.28 7.21 -0.43
N ASP A 120 3.34 6.52 0.01
CA ASP A 120 4.21 6.94 1.13
C ASP A 120 3.43 7.19 2.43
N LEU A 121 2.50 6.27 2.73
CA LEU A 121 1.69 6.27 3.94
C LEU A 121 2.25 5.33 5.01
N ALA A 122 3.23 4.50 4.65
CA ALA A 122 3.80 3.43 5.48
C ALA A 122 4.90 3.93 6.41
#